data_AF-A0A0S4VA68-F1
#
_entry.id   AF-A0A0S4VA68-F1
#
_cell.length_a   1.000
_cell.length_b   1.000
_cell.length_c   1.000
_cell.angle_alpha   90.00
_cell.angle_beta   90.00
_cell.angle_gamma   90.00
#
_symmetry.space_group_name_H-M   'P 1'
#
loop_
_entity.id
_entity.type
_entity.pdbx_description
1 polymer ?
#
loop_
_entity_poly.entity_id
_entity_poly.type
_entity_poly.pdbx_seq_one_letter_code
_entity_poly.pdbx_strand_id
1 'polypeptide(L)'
;MGPCILLAMTRVAWQAGVTLAELTMVLAILAILAVFAMPAGLDWWRRETVIVLADRFASAASLARATARNRRIWVHLGPREAASGWSAGWALYTTASPRTWAARTAPDTDDVLIAVSPPVVPSVDFAFISSQKGVDTISYAPVGYSRTSNGAPLSGTLTIASGAHVRRVRINFAGRVRVCNPATDRSCGTGDDS
;
A
#
# COMPACT_ATOMS: atom_id res chain seq x y z
N MET A 1 -70.92 25.65 -10.43
CA MET A 1 -69.70 25.14 -11.12
C MET A 1 -69.08 26.35 -11.81
N GLY A 2 -68.21 27.16 -11.21
CA GLY A 2 -66.83 26.91 -10.75
C GLY A 2 -65.84 27.36 -11.83
N PRO A 3 -64.65 27.96 -11.57
CA PRO A 3 -64.05 28.35 -10.29
C PRO A 3 -63.52 29.82 -10.20
N CYS A 4 -63.31 30.26 -8.96
CA CYS A 4 -62.55 31.45 -8.55
C CYS A 4 -61.08 31.35 -9.00
N ILE A 5 -60.59 32.38 -9.68
CA ILE A 5 -59.16 32.54 -10.01
C ILE A 5 -58.43 33.00 -8.75
N LEU A 6 -57.69 32.08 -8.13
CA LEU A 6 -56.82 32.35 -6.98
C LEU A 6 -55.50 32.90 -7.52
N LEU A 7 -55.27 34.20 -7.37
CA LEU A 7 -53.98 34.84 -7.62
C LEU A 7 -52.95 34.28 -6.65
N ALA A 8 -52.09 33.38 -7.16
CA ALA A 8 -50.92 32.90 -6.44
C ALA A 8 -49.93 34.08 -6.29
N MET A 9 -49.91 34.68 -5.11
CA MET A 9 -48.87 35.61 -4.71
C MET A 9 -47.54 34.84 -4.69
N THR A 10 -46.71 35.07 -5.70
CA THR A 10 -45.32 34.63 -5.68
C THR A 10 -44.64 35.32 -4.51
N ARG A 11 -44.38 34.57 -3.44
CA ARG A 11 -43.51 35.02 -2.36
C ARG A 11 -42.12 35.22 -2.97
N VAL A 12 -41.76 36.47 -3.21
CA VAL A 12 -40.37 36.85 -3.44
C VAL A 12 -39.62 36.45 -2.18
N ALA A 13 -38.81 35.39 -2.27
CA ALA A 13 -37.89 35.02 -1.20
C ALA A 13 -36.87 36.16 -1.11
N TRP A 14 -36.98 36.97 -0.06
CA TRP A 14 -35.99 37.98 0.25
C TRP A 14 -34.66 37.25 0.48
N GLN A 15 -33.68 37.49 -0.39
CA GLN A 15 -32.31 37.10 -0.11
C GLN A 15 -31.81 38.01 1.02
N ALA A 16 -31.92 37.53 2.26
CA ALA A 16 -31.21 38.12 3.38
C ALA A 16 -29.71 37.94 3.09
N GLY A 17 -29.03 39.03 2.77
CA GLY A 17 -27.58 39.01 2.60
C GLY A 17 -26.93 38.57 3.91
N VAL A 18 -26.12 37.52 3.86
CA VAL A 18 -25.34 37.05 5.01
C VAL A 18 -24.45 38.19 5.48
N THR A 19 -24.56 38.59 6.75
CA THR A 19 -23.72 39.67 7.26
C THR A 19 -22.29 39.18 7.42
N LEU A 20 -21.31 40.06 7.26
CA LEU A 20 -19.90 39.70 7.45
C LEU A 20 -19.66 39.13 8.87
N ALA A 21 -20.37 39.66 9.87
CA ALA A 21 -20.31 39.19 11.25
C ALA A 21 -20.88 37.77 11.44
N GLU A 22 -21.94 37.40 10.70
CA GLU A 22 -22.49 36.05 10.72
C GLU A 22 -21.53 35.05 10.06
N LEU A 23 -20.91 35.44 8.94
CA LEU A 23 -19.96 34.60 8.24
C LEU A 23 -18.69 34.36 9.09
N THR A 24 -18.18 35.37 9.79
CA THR A 24 -17.04 35.19 10.71
C THR A 24 -17.39 34.32 11.91
N MET A 25 -18.62 34.43 12.45
CA MET A 25 -19.07 33.57 13.55
C MET A 25 -19.18 32.11 13.11
N VAL A 26 -19.78 31.84 11.95
CA VAL A 26 -19.87 30.47 11.38
C VAL A 26 -18.46 29.91 11.14
N LEU A 27 -17.56 30.71 10.57
CA LEU A 27 -16.20 30.29 10.27
C LEU A 27 -15.39 30.02 11.56
N ALA A 28 -15.61 30.78 12.63
CA ALA A 28 -15.03 30.52 13.94
C ALA A 28 -15.51 29.19 14.53
N ILE A 29 -16.82 28.90 14.46
CA ILE A 29 -17.38 27.63 14.92
C ILE A 29 -16.81 26.47 14.08
N LEU A 30 -16.76 26.59 12.76
CA LEU A 30 -16.18 25.59 11.87
C LEU A 30 -14.69 25.35 12.16
N ALA A 31 -13.92 26.40 12.44
CA ALA A 31 -12.51 26.27 12.78
C ALA A 31 -12.31 25.46 14.07
N ILE A 32 -13.12 25.72 15.10
CA ILE A 32 -13.08 24.96 16.36
C ILE A 32 -13.41 23.49 16.10
N LEU A 33 -14.49 23.21 15.36
CA LEU A 33 -14.89 21.84 15.02
C LEU A 33 -13.82 21.11 14.19
N ALA A 34 -13.17 21.80 13.24
CA ALA A 34 -12.12 21.23 12.42
C ALA A 34 -10.91 20.79 13.26
N VAL A 35 -10.51 21.56 14.26
CA VAL A 35 -9.40 21.19 15.17
C VAL A 35 -9.69 19.89 15.91
N PHE A 36 -10.93 19.67 16.35
CA PHE A 36 -11.33 18.40 16.99
C PHE A 36 -11.43 17.22 16.01
N ALA A 37 -11.82 17.47 14.76
CA ALA A 37 -11.96 16.43 13.73
C ALA A 37 -10.62 16.01 13.10
N MET A 38 -9.63 16.92 13.04
CA MET A 38 -8.32 16.68 12.46
C MET A 38 -7.61 15.40 12.93
N PRO A 39 -7.47 15.09 14.23
CA PRO A 39 -6.77 13.89 14.68
C PRO A 39 -7.42 12.60 14.16
N ALA A 40 -8.76 12.53 14.12
CA ALA A 40 -9.49 11.39 13.58
C ALA A 40 -9.27 11.24 12.07
N GLY A 41 -9.22 12.35 11.34
CA GLY A 41 -8.89 12.36 9.91
C GLY A 41 -7.48 11.85 9.62
N LEU A 42 -6.48 12.27 10.40
CA LEU A 42 -5.09 11.80 10.25
C LEU A 42 -4.96 10.31 10.57
N ASP A 43 -5.65 9.82 11.59
CA ASP A 43 -5.63 8.41 11.95
C ASP A 43 -6.28 7.53 10.85
N TRP A 44 -7.41 7.98 10.32
CA TRP A 44 -8.06 7.33 9.17
C TRP A 44 -7.14 7.30 7.94
N TRP A 45 -6.46 8.40 7.63
CA TRP A 45 -5.48 8.45 6.53
C TRP A 45 -4.35 7.44 6.72
N ARG A 46 -3.77 7.35 7.92
CA ARG A 46 -2.69 6.38 8.24
C ARG A 46 -3.17 4.95 8.05
N ARG A 47 -4.38 4.64 8.53
CA ARG A 47 -4.99 3.31 8.36
C ARG A 47 -5.15 2.95 6.89
N GLU A 48 -5.71 3.85 6.08
CA GLU A 48 -5.94 3.61 4.66
C GLU A 48 -4.61 3.47 3.90
N THR A 49 -3.62 4.29 4.24
CA THR A 49 -2.27 4.22 3.65
C THR A 49 -1.67 2.82 3.82
N VAL A 50 -1.72 2.26 5.02
CA VAL A 50 -1.15 0.93 5.30
C VAL A 50 -1.92 -0.18 4.58
N ILE A 51 -3.25 -0.08 4.46
CA ILE A 51 -4.09 -1.04 3.72
C ILE A 51 -3.73 -1.03 2.22
N VAL A 52 -3.77 0.15 1.60
CA VAL A 52 -3.48 0.32 0.17
C VAL A 52 -2.07 -0.15 -0.15
N LEU A 53 -1.10 0.16 0.71
CA LEU A 53 0.29 -0.22 0.48
C LEU A 53 0.52 -1.73 0.59
N ALA A 54 -0.14 -2.39 1.55
CA ALA A 54 -0.12 -3.84 1.68
C ALA A 54 -0.75 -4.54 0.47
N ASP A 55 -1.89 -4.04 -0.01
CA ASP A 55 -2.57 -4.59 -1.18
C ASP A 55 -1.76 -4.35 -2.46
N ARG A 56 -1.11 -3.19 -2.61
CA ARG A 56 -0.21 -2.90 -3.73
C ARG A 56 1.03 -3.77 -3.72
N PHE A 57 1.61 -4.01 -2.54
CA PHE A 57 2.74 -4.93 -2.44
C PHE A 57 2.30 -6.36 -2.79
N ALA A 58 1.13 -6.79 -2.29
CA ALA A 58 0.59 -8.10 -2.60
C ALA A 58 0.28 -8.28 -4.09
N SER A 59 -0.27 -7.24 -4.74
CA SER A 59 -0.53 -7.25 -6.17
C SER A 59 0.78 -7.30 -6.96
N ALA A 60 1.79 -6.51 -6.61
CA ALA A 60 3.11 -6.54 -7.23
C ALA A 60 3.78 -7.91 -7.11
N ALA A 61 3.72 -8.54 -5.93
CA ALA A 61 4.25 -9.89 -5.71
C ALA A 61 3.47 -10.97 -6.49
N SER A 62 2.13 -10.83 -6.60
CA SER A 62 1.32 -11.73 -7.42
C SER A 62 1.60 -11.57 -8.91
N LEU A 63 1.83 -10.33 -9.37
CA LEU A 63 2.24 -10.01 -10.73
C LEU A 63 3.61 -10.61 -11.02
N ALA A 64 4.58 -10.45 -10.12
CA ALA A 64 5.91 -11.05 -10.22
C ALA A 64 5.85 -12.57 -10.45
N ARG A 65 5.00 -13.24 -9.67
CA ARG A 65 4.80 -14.69 -9.81
C ARG A 65 4.13 -15.04 -11.14
N ALA A 66 3.13 -14.28 -11.57
CA ALA A 66 2.44 -14.51 -12.82
C ALA A 66 3.39 -14.28 -14.02
N THR A 67 4.18 -13.22 -14.01
CA THR A 67 5.17 -12.92 -15.05
C THR A 67 6.25 -14.00 -15.10
N ALA A 68 6.77 -14.44 -13.96
CA ALA A 68 7.75 -15.52 -13.89
C ALA A 68 7.22 -16.82 -14.52
N ARG A 69 5.97 -17.21 -14.20
CA ARG A 69 5.33 -18.40 -14.79
C ARG A 69 5.05 -18.25 -16.27
N ASN A 70 4.43 -17.14 -16.66
CA ASN A 70 3.96 -16.94 -18.04
C ASN A 70 5.13 -16.80 -19.02
N ARG A 71 6.20 -16.10 -18.60
CA ARG A 71 7.38 -15.88 -19.44
C ARG A 71 8.45 -16.96 -19.23
N ARG A 72 8.29 -17.85 -18.25
CA ARG A 72 9.27 -18.89 -17.87
C ARG A 72 10.65 -18.29 -17.56
N ILE A 73 10.67 -17.16 -16.85
CA ILE A 73 11.90 -16.44 -16.48
C ILE A 73 11.95 -16.18 -14.97
N TRP A 74 13.14 -15.81 -14.48
CA TRP A 74 13.35 -15.29 -13.14
C TRP A 74 12.87 -13.84 -13.07
N VAL A 75 12.14 -13.53 -12.00
CA VAL A 75 11.64 -12.18 -11.72
C VAL A 75 11.96 -11.82 -10.28
N HIS A 76 12.48 -10.62 -10.06
CA HIS A 76 12.95 -10.17 -8.76
C HIS A 76 12.10 -9.02 -8.24
N LEU A 77 11.79 -9.07 -6.95
CA LEU A 77 11.08 -8.05 -6.20
C LEU A 77 11.97 -7.64 -5.03
N GLY A 78 12.49 -6.43 -5.08
CA GLY A 78 13.39 -5.90 -4.06
C GLY A 78 13.12 -4.43 -3.77
N PRO A 79 13.85 -3.86 -2.80
CA PRO A 79 13.83 -2.42 -2.59
C PRO A 79 14.21 -1.67 -3.87
N ARG A 80 13.60 -0.50 -4.08
CA ARG A 80 13.91 0.36 -5.23
C ARG A 80 15.37 0.83 -5.19
N GLU A 81 15.86 1.11 -3.99
CA GLU A 81 17.20 1.60 -3.72
C GLU A 81 17.79 0.76 -2.58
N ALA A 82 18.96 0.17 -2.79
CA ALA A 82 19.58 -0.70 -1.78
C ALA A 82 19.95 0.06 -0.47
N ALA A 83 20.26 1.35 -0.56
CA ALA A 83 20.69 2.16 0.58
C ALA A 83 19.55 2.52 1.55
N SER A 84 18.35 2.76 1.01
CA SER A 84 17.14 3.11 1.76
C SER A 84 16.25 1.89 2.04
N GLY A 85 16.58 0.73 1.46
CA GLY A 85 15.85 -0.52 1.66
C GLY A 85 14.38 -0.40 1.23
N TRP A 86 13.50 -1.17 1.88
CA TRP A 86 12.07 -1.17 1.55
C TRP A 86 11.35 0.16 1.85
N SER A 87 11.99 1.06 2.61
CA SER A 87 11.40 2.36 2.99
C SER A 87 11.22 3.32 1.81
N ALA A 88 12.12 3.25 0.81
CA ALA A 88 11.98 4.01 -0.44
C ALA A 88 11.03 3.35 -1.45
N GLY A 89 10.37 2.28 -1.04
CA GLY A 89 9.49 1.48 -1.88
C GLY A 89 10.19 0.30 -2.53
N TRP A 90 9.49 -0.36 -3.44
CA TRP A 90 9.91 -1.59 -4.08
C TRP A 90 9.87 -1.47 -5.60
N ALA A 91 10.71 -2.26 -6.24
CA ALA A 91 10.74 -2.43 -7.68
C ALA A 91 10.61 -3.92 -8.03
N LEU A 92 9.79 -4.18 -9.03
CA LEU A 92 9.67 -5.44 -9.72
C LEU A 92 10.51 -5.34 -10.99
N TYR A 93 11.52 -6.20 -11.13
CA TYR A 93 12.45 -6.16 -12.24
C TYR A 93 12.89 -7.55 -12.68
N THR A 94 13.45 -7.63 -13.88
CA THR A 94 14.11 -8.83 -14.41
C THR A 94 15.51 -8.46 -14.85
N THR A 95 16.45 -9.37 -14.65
CA THR A 95 17.81 -9.13 -15.12
C THR A 95 17.92 -9.18 -16.64
N ALA A 96 18.97 -8.57 -17.19
CA ALA A 96 19.27 -8.65 -18.62
C ALA A 96 19.38 -10.09 -19.14
N SER A 97 19.73 -11.05 -18.26
CA SER A 97 19.76 -12.48 -18.54
C SER A 97 18.75 -13.23 -17.67
N PRO A 98 17.44 -13.14 -17.95
CA PRO A 98 16.41 -13.56 -17.00
C PRO A 98 16.22 -15.09 -16.93
N ARG A 99 17.09 -15.86 -17.61
CA ARG A 99 17.19 -17.33 -17.50
C ARG A 99 18.29 -17.78 -16.53
N THR A 100 19.22 -16.91 -16.17
CA THR A 100 20.23 -17.17 -15.14
C THR A 100 19.74 -16.63 -13.80
N TRP A 101 20.16 -17.28 -12.70
CA TRP A 101 19.61 -17.02 -11.37
C TRP A 101 20.16 -15.75 -10.70
N ALA A 102 20.93 -14.91 -11.40
CA ALA A 102 21.63 -13.78 -10.81
C ALA A 102 20.66 -12.69 -10.33
N ALA A 103 20.26 -12.75 -9.06
CA ALA A 103 19.46 -11.72 -8.41
C ALA A 103 20.37 -10.75 -7.64
N ARG A 104 20.11 -9.45 -7.78
CA ARG A 104 20.77 -8.39 -6.98
C ARG A 104 19.81 -7.87 -5.91
N THR A 105 20.29 -7.00 -5.02
CA THR A 105 19.43 -6.45 -3.96
C THR A 105 18.45 -5.39 -4.48
N ALA A 106 18.86 -4.64 -5.49
CA ALA A 106 18.11 -3.56 -6.14
C ALA A 106 18.34 -3.62 -7.66
N PRO A 107 17.41 -3.06 -8.48
CA PRO A 107 17.57 -3.01 -9.93
C PRO A 107 18.79 -2.18 -10.35
N ASP A 108 19.52 -2.65 -11.36
CA ASP A 108 20.60 -1.92 -12.04
C ASP A 108 20.10 -1.28 -13.35
N THR A 109 20.93 -0.46 -14.00
CA THR A 109 20.60 0.26 -15.24
C THR A 109 20.25 -0.69 -16.40
N ASP A 110 20.83 -1.89 -16.40
CA ASP A 110 20.59 -2.92 -17.42
C ASP A 110 19.37 -3.81 -17.12
N ASP A 111 18.74 -3.64 -15.95
CA ASP A 111 17.57 -4.43 -15.56
C ASP A 111 16.30 -3.85 -16.15
N VAL A 112 15.37 -4.72 -16.52
CA VAL A 112 14.06 -4.31 -17.05
C VAL A 112 13.10 -4.15 -15.89
N LEU A 113 12.72 -2.90 -15.60
CA LEU A 113 11.71 -2.58 -14.60
C LEU A 113 10.31 -2.89 -15.15
N ILE A 114 9.57 -3.75 -14.44
CA ILE A 114 8.19 -4.12 -14.77
C ILE A 114 7.21 -3.22 -14.02
N ALA A 115 7.46 -2.98 -12.73
CA ALA A 115 6.61 -2.15 -11.89
C ALA A 115 7.42 -1.51 -10.76
N VAL A 116 7.06 -0.28 -10.39
CA VAL A 116 7.69 0.46 -9.29
C VAL A 116 6.61 0.98 -8.37
N SER A 117 6.83 0.92 -7.06
CA SER A 117 5.92 1.54 -6.11
C SER A 117 5.98 3.07 -6.21
N PRO A 118 4.85 3.77 -6.17
CA PRO A 118 4.86 5.23 -6.08
C PRO A 118 5.41 5.71 -4.73
N PRO A 119 5.86 6.96 -4.64
CA PRO A 119 6.35 7.54 -3.39
C PRO A 119 5.26 7.48 -2.31
N VAL A 120 5.68 7.16 -1.08
CA VAL A 120 4.78 6.97 0.05
C VAL A 120 4.79 8.22 0.92
N VAL A 121 3.59 8.77 1.16
CA VAL A 121 3.31 9.85 2.11
C VAL A 121 2.03 9.48 2.87
N PRO A 122 1.96 9.48 4.22
CA PRO A 122 2.96 9.85 5.25
C PRO A 122 4.10 8.83 5.43
N SER A 123 4.98 9.03 6.42
CA SER A 123 6.05 8.09 6.75
C SER A 123 5.48 6.71 7.11
N VAL A 124 6.00 5.68 6.46
CA VAL A 124 5.61 4.28 6.65
C VAL A 124 6.87 3.47 6.93
N ASP A 125 6.82 2.67 7.98
CA ASP A 125 7.88 1.76 8.35
C ASP A 125 7.68 0.43 7.64
N PHE A 126 8.75 -0.05 7.01
CA PHE A 126 8.78 -1.35 6.35
C PHE A 126 9.77 -2.25 7.07
N ALA A 127 9.31 -3.42 7.48
CA ALA A 127 10.15 -4.45 8.07
C ALA A 127 9.94 -5.77 7.36
N PHE A 128 10.96 -6.25 6.64
CA PHE A 128 10.91 -7.54 5.97
C PHE A 128 11.62 -8.61 6.82
N ILE A 129 10.87 -9.62 7.24
CA ILE A 129 11.40 -10.79 7.95
C ILE A 129 11.36 -11.97 6.99
N SER A 130 12.51 -12.53 6.70
CA SER A 130 12.69 -13.65 5.79
C SER A 130 13.10 -14.91 6.56
N SER A 131 12.73 -16.08 6.05
CA SER A 131 13.20 -17.38 6.58
C SER A 131 14.71 -17.58 6.42
N GLN A 132 15.38 -16.71 5.67
CA GLN A 132 16.81 -16.71 5.44
C GLN A 132 17.40 -15.37 5.90
N LYS A 133 18.35 -15.40 6.85
CA LYS A 133 18.96 -14.19 7.39
C LYS A 133 19.72 -13.42 6.30
N GLY A 134 19.58 -12.10 6.28
CA GLY A 134 20.31 -11.22 5.34
C GLY A 134 19.77 -11.20 3.91
N VAL A 135 18.58 -11.77 3.65
CA VAL A 135 17.94 -11.73 2.33
C VAL A 135 16.93 -10.59 2.30
N ASP A 136 17.22 -9.58 1.49
CA ASP A 136 16.38 -8.39 1.32
C ASP A 136 15.66 -8.35 -0.05
N THR A 137 15.70 -9.45 -0.79
CA THR A 137 15.09 -9.55 -2.12
C THR A 137 14.37 -10.86 -2.29
N ILE A 138 13.18 -10.78 -2.87
CA ILE A 138 12.30 -11.90 -3.16
C ILE A 138 12.39 -12.20 -4.64
N SER A 139 12.84 -13.41 -5.00
CA SER A 139 12.91 -13.86 -6.38
C SER A 139 11.80 -14.88 -6.65
N TYR A 140 11.23 -14.85 -7.85
CA TYR A 140 10.28 -15.85 -8.32
C TYR A 140 10.91 -16.67 -9.44
N ALA A 141 10.97 -17.98 -9.23
CA ALA A 141 11.44 -18.92 -10.23
C ALA A 141 10.44 -19.05 -11.40
N PRO A 142 10.84 -19.56 -12.57
CA PRO A 142 9.95 -19.84 -13.71
C PRO A 142 8.73 -20.72 -13.42
N VAL A 143 8.75 -21.46 -12.31
CA VAL A 143 7.64 -22.30 -11.82
C VAL A 143 6.70 -21.54 -10.87
N GLY A 144 7.04 -20.30 -10.52
CA GLY A 144 6.29 -19.41 -9.64
C GLY A 144 6.55 -19.64 -8.14
N TYR A 145 7.60 -20.38 -7.78
CA TYR A 145 8.03 -20.52 -6.39
C TYR A 145 8.88 -19.33 -5.96
N SER A 146 8.70 -18.88 -4.72
CA SER A 146 9.57 -17.87 -4.14
C SER A 146 10.91 -18.49 -3.75
N ARG A 147 11.95 -17.74 -4.07
CA ARG A 147 13.35 -18.07 -3.86
C ARG A 147 14.06 -16.83 -3.32
N THR A 148 15.12 -17.05 -2.58
CA THR A 148 16.09 -16.02 -2.22
C THR A 148 16.88 -15.59 -3.46
N SER A 149 17.73 -14.58 -3.30
CA SER A 149 18.71 -14.24 -4.33
C SER A 149 19.64 -15.40 -4.67
N ASN A 150 19.97 -16.30 -3.72
CA ASN A 150 20.80 -17.49 -3.93
C ASN A 150 20.05 -18.76 -4.40
N GLY A 151 18.77 -18.63 -4.77
CA GLY A 151 17.97 -19.74 -5.30
C GLY A 151 17.40 -20.71 -4.25
N ALA A 152 17.70 -20.51 -2.96
CA ALA A 152 17.12 -21.27 -1.87
C ALA A 152 15.61 -20.96 -1.70
N PRO A 153 14.79 -21.91 -1.22
CA PRO A 153 13.39 -21.64 -0.90
C PRO A 153 13.26 -20.47 0.09
N LEU A 154 12.41 -19.49 -0.24
CA LEU A 154 12.16 -18.33 0.61
C LEU A 154 10.71 -18.26 1.05
N SER A 155 10.49 -18.07 2.34
CA SER A 155 9.25 -17.52 2.86
C SER A 155 9.57 -16.23 3.59
N GLY A 156 8.67 -15.25 3.54
CA GLY A 156 8.90 -13.97 4.17
C GLY A 156 7.61 -13.29 4.56
N THR A 157 7.71 -12.39 5.52
CA THR A 157 6.63 -11.53 5.98
C THR A 157 7.11 -10.10 5.88
N LEU A 158 6.49 -9.31 5.02
CA LEU A 158 6.66 -7.87 4.99
C LEU A 158 5.66 -7.25 5.96
N THR A 159 6.14 -6.50 6.93
CA THR A 159 5.32 -5.70 7.85
C THR A 159 5.37 -4.24 7.39
N ILE A 160 4.21 -3.64 7.28
CA ILE A 160 4.01 -2.25 6.89
C ILE A 160 3.29 -1.57 8.05
N ALA A 161 3.87 -0.52 8.61
CA ALA A 161 3.31 0.18 9.77
C ALA A 161 3.28 1.70 9.56
N SER A 162 2.21 2.34 10.02
CA SER A 162 2.12 3.81 10.10
C SER A 162 1.37 4.21 11.36
N GLY A 163 2.08 4.80 12.32
CA GLY A 163 1.54 5.08 13.65
C GLY A 163 1.11 3.78 14.34
N ALA A 164 -0.15 3.69 14.77
CA ALA A 164 -0.71 2.51 15.43
C ALA A 164 -1.22 1.43 14.45
N HIS A 165 -1.30 1.73 13.15
CA HIS A 165 -1.87 0.81 12.16
C HIS A 165 -0.78 -0.05 11.52
N VAL A 166 -1.00 -1.36 11.48
CA VAL A 166 -0.05 -2.33 10.94
C VAL A 166 -0.76 -3.29 10.00
N ARG A 167 -0.13 -3.62 8.86
CA ARG A 167 -0.52 -4.71 7.98
C ARG A 167 0.68 -5.59 7.66
N ARG A 168 0.43 -6.88 7.48
CA ARG A 168 1.46 -7.85 7.12
C ARG A 168 1.12 -8.50 5.80
N VAL A 169 2.14 -8.68 4.95
CA VAL A 169 2.05 -9.43 3.71
C VAL A 169 2.96 -10.64 3.82
N ARG A 170 2.35 -11.83 3.86
CA ARG A 170 3.05 -13.11 3.99
C ARG A 170 3.20 -13.78 2.64
N ILE A 171 4.41 -14.26 2.37
CA ILE A 171 4.76 -14.99 1.16
C ILE A 171 5.33 -16.35 1.60
N ASN A 172 4.71 -17.44 1.14
CA ASN A 172 5.20 -18.78 1.44
C ASN A 172 6.17 -19.28 0.34
N PHE A 173 6.88 -20.38 0.58
CA PHE A 173 7.83 -21.00 -0.37
C PHE A 173 7.23 -21.36 -1.74
N ALA A 174 5.90 -21.52 -1.82
CA ALA A 174 5.18 -21.75 -3.07
C ALA A 174 4.90 -20.45 -3.85
N GLY A 175 5.34 -19.29 -3.35
CA GLY A 175 5.07 -17.97 -3.91
C GLY A 175 3.63 -17.49 -3.72
N ARG A 176 2.83 -18.07 -2.80
CA ARG A 176 1.49 -17.54 -2.48
C ARG A 176 1.62 -16.36 -1.55
N VAL A 177 0.98 -15.27 -1.94
CA VAL A 177 0.94 -14.00 -1.21
C VAL A 177 -0.39 -13.89 -0.48
N ARG A 178 -0.36 -13.43 0.78
CA ARG A 178 -1.56 -13.16 1.58
C ARG A 178 -1.37 -11.89 2.41
N VAL A 179 -2.33 -11.00 2.35
CA VAL A 179 -2.42 -9.84 3.25
C VAL A 179 -3.16 -10.27 4.51
N CYS A 180 -2.70 -9.80 5.67
CA CYS A 180 -3.34 -10.09 6.93
C CYS A 180 -3.19 -8.90 7.91
N ASN A 181 -4.13 -8.78 8.83
CA ASN A 181 -4.16 -7.76 9.87
C ASN A 181 -3.74 -8.33 11.23
N PRO A 182 -2.58 -7.96 11.80
CA PRO A 182 -2.16 -8.48 13.10
C PRO A 182 -3.08 -8.09 14.27
N ALA A 183 -3.89 -7.04 14.13
CA ALA A 183 -4.84 -6.64 15.17
C ALA A 183 -6.08 -7.56 15.25
N THR A 184 -6.45 -8.22 14.15
CA THR A 184 -7.68 -9.06 14.09
C THR A 184 -7.39 -10.52 13.78
N ASP A 185 -6.34 -10.80 13.02
CA ASP A 185 -6.11 -12.13 12.44
C ASP A 185 -5.03 -12.86 13.25
N ARG A 186 -5.44 -13.86 14.03
CA ARG A 186 -4.52 -14.69 14.83
C ARG A 186 -3.46 -15.40 13.98
N SER A 187 -3.77 -15.71 12.71
CA SER A 187 -2.83 -16.31 11.75
C SER A 187 -1.75 -15.35 11.23
N CYS A 188 -1.76 -14.07 11.64
CA CYS A 188 -0.72 -13.11 11.28
C CYS A 188 0.58 -13.26 12.06
N GLY A 189 0.68 -14.20 13.01
CA GLY A 189 1.84 -14.38 13.89
C GLY A 189 3.19 -14.26 13.17
N THR A 190 4.17 -13.65 13.84
CA THR A 190 5.52 -13.35 13.32
C THR A 190 6.39 -14.60 13.20
N GLY A 191 5.87 -15.74 12.73
CA GLY A 191 6.70 -16.91 12.45
C GLY A 191 7.55 -17.43 13.61
N ASP A 192 7.18 -17.12 14.86
CA ASP A 192 7.76 -17.69 16.10
C ASP A 192 6.71 -18.56 16.80
N ASP A 193 6.03 -19.42 16.05
CA ASP A 193 5.37 -20.59 16.62
C ASP A 193 6.20 -21.80 16.18
N SER A 194 6.99 -22.32 17.12
CA SER A 194 7.97 -23.44 17.11
C SER A 194 9.41 -23.16 16.67
#